data_AF-A0A1G1ZB08-F1
#
_entry.id   AF-A0A1G1ZB08-F1
#
_cell.length_a   1.000
_cell.length_b   1.000
_cell.length_c   1.000
_cell.angle_alpha   90.00
_cell.angle_beta   90.00
_cell.angle_gamma   90.00
#
_symmetry.space_group_name_H-M   'P 1'
#
loop_
_entity.id
_entity.type
_entity.pdbx_description
1 polymer ?
#
loop_
_entity_poly.entity_id
_entity_poly.type
_entity_poly.pdbx_seq_one_letter_code
_entity_poly.pdbx_strand_id
1 'polypeptide(L)'
;MLGNLSFLKQRTIQILVFGYALFLLYWIWVYTTGQVGTTHNYILSIFSSGILPVFGGISGILLSRKWGFLSSALGKAIFFLSAGVLAYGLASLIWGYYNLILAVDTPYPSLADAIYILSYPFWAIGLINLGKGIGAGYKLRTLQGKIALVLTPIVGAVITYLIFILFAQGGGFSFEDSGIIKIFFDIFYPLGDTILITALGLIYGLSYKAFGGRFKSAINILFIGFLITYFADAIFSYTTTQGTYYTSDWVDTLFVTSMFLIAMGVNAMDIQGISSRVRSELVMFAPRANEAINNLVLEIIQRQVHIIGPVAWDEAVKVQGITIDAQKNSISVTGDPKVVLEQLTAKYEELFGNASLQICKEATRKFISQVPQEQIPEALR
;
A
#
# COMPACT_ATOMS: atom_id res chain seq x y z
N MET A 1 -19.92 15.76 0.78
CA MET A 1 -19.13 15.01 1.79
C MET A 1 -19.23 13.49 1.69
N LEU A 2 -19.82 12.93 0.62
CA LEU A 2 -19.67 11.52 0.27
C LEU A 2 -19.09 11.49 -1.15
N GLY A 3 -17.81 11.14 -1.28
CA GLY A 3 -17.23 10.86 -2.59
C GLY A 3 -18.06 9.76 -3.24
N ASN A 4 -18.46 9.97 -4.50
CA ASN A 4 -19.34 9.09 -5.26
C ASN A 4 -18.96 7.61 -5.03
N LEU A 5 -19.74 6.86 -4.24
CA LEU A 5 -19.50 5.46 -3.87
C LEU A 5 -19.82 4.52 -5.04
N SER A 6 -19.42 4.90 -6.25
CA SER A 6 -19.73 4.21 -7.50
C SER A 6 -19.18 2.78 -7.51
N PHE A 7 -18.13 2.50 -6.74
CA PHE A 7 -17.58 1.15 -6.58
C PHE A 7 -18.56 0.15 -5.95
N LEU A 8 -19.58 0.59 -5.21
CA LEU A 8 -20.62 -0.29 -4.66
C LEU A 8 -21.46 -0.98 -5.74
N LYS A 9 -21.44 -0.46 -6.98
CA LYS A 9 -22.11 -1.09 -8.13
C LYS A 9 -21.29 -2.23 -8.76
N GLN A 10 -20.05 -2.45 -8.32
CA GLN A 10 -19.22 -3.53 -8.83
C GLN A 10 -19.69 -4.87 -8.28
N ARG A 11 -19.85 -5.86 -9.16
CA ARG A 11 -20.27 -7.23 -8.77
C ARG A 11 -19.37 -7.83 -7.69
N THR A 12 -18.06 -7.64 -7.78
CA THR A 12 -17.11 -8.14 -6.77
C THR A 12 -17.40 -7.55 -5.39
N ILE A 13 -17.63 -6.24 -5.30
CA ILE A 13 -17.94 -5.57 -4.03
C ILE A 13 -19.28 -6.07 -3.49
N GLN A 14 -20.29 -6.25 -4.35
CA GLN A 14 -21.59 -6.80 -3.94
C GLN A 14 -21.47 -8.22 -3.38
N ILE A 15 -20.64 -9.08 -3.99
CA ILE A 15 -20.39 -10.44 -3.49
C ILE A 15 -19.68 -10.39 -2.13
N LEU A 16 -18.66 -9.54 -1.97
CA LEU A 16 -17.98 -9.38 -0.68
C LEU A 16 -18.93 -8.89 0.41
N VAL A 17 -19.75 -7.87 0.12
CA VAL A 17 -20.75 -7.32 1.05
C VAL A 17 -21.78 -8.37 1.43
N PHE A 18 -22.28 -9.14 0.45
CA PHE A 18 -23.22 -10.22 0.70
C PHE A 18 -22.61 -11.32 1.57
N GLY A 19 -21.39 -11.77 1.26
CA GLY A 19 -20.67 -12.78 2.04
C GLY A 19 -20.41 -12.32 3.48
N TYR A 20 -20.03 -11.06 3.68
CA TYR A 20 -19.85 -10.48 5.01
C TYR A 20 -21.17 -10.33 5.78
N ALA A 21 -22.26 -9.95 5.12
CA ALA A 21 -23.59 -9.90 5.74
C ALA A 21 -24.07 -11.30 6.18
N LEU A 22 -23.86 -12.33 5.35
CA LEU A 22 -24.14 -13.72 5.71
C LEU A 22 -23.30 -14.17 6.91
N PHE A 23 -22.01 -13.83 6.92
CA PHE A 23 -21.14 -14.07 8.06
C PHE A 23 -21.71 -13.44 9.34
N LEU A 24 -22.07 -12.16 9.32
CA LEU A 24 -22.59 -11.49 10.52
C LEU A 24 -23.86 -12.13 11.05
N LEU A 25 -24.79 -12.49 10.17
CA LEU A 25 -26.03 -13.18 10.57
C LEU A 25 -25.74 -14.54 11.20
N TYR A 26 -24.82 -15.32 10.61
CA TYR A 26 -24.46 -16.63 11.14
C TYR A 26 -23.67 -16.51 12.45
N TRP A 27 -22.74 -15.56 12.54
CA TRP A 27 -21.98 -15.27 13.76
C TRP A 27 -22.89 -14.85 14.91
N ILE A 28 -23.88 -13.96 14.69
CA ILE A 28 -24.86 -13.59 15.72
C ILE A 28 -25.56 -14.83 16.26
N TRP A 29 -25.97 -15.76 15.39
CA TRP A 29 -26.60 -17.00 15.84
C TRP A 29 -25.64 -17.88 16.63
N VAL A 30 -24.42 -18.12 16.13
CA VAL A 30 -23.38 -18.91 16.83
C VAL A 30 -23.09 -18.34 18.21
N TYR A 31 -22.92 -17.02 18.31
CA TYR A 31 -22.59 -16.30 19.53
C TYR A 31 -23.75 -16.32 20.53
N THR A 32 -24.97 -15.97 20.10
CA THR A 32 -26.15 -15.89 21.01
C THR A 32 -26.65 -17.25 21.49
N THR A 33 -26.34 -18.33 20.76
CA THR A 33 -26.67 -19.71 21.17
C THR A 33 -25.56 -20.38 21.99
N GLY A 34 -24.45 -19.68 22.25
CA GLY A 34 -23.36 -20.18 23.11
C GLY A 34 -22.56 -21.33 22.50
N GLN A 35 -22.48 -21.41 21.16
CA GLN A 35 -21.70 -22.46 20.49
C GLN A 35 -20.19 -22.21 20.71
N VAL A 36 -19.51 -23.20 21.30
CA VAL A 36 -18.06 -23.17 21.54
C VAL A 36 -17.48 -24.52 21.12
N GLY A 37 -16.43 -24.50 20.29
CA GLY A 37 -15.75 -25.71 19.82
C GLY A 37 -16.59 -26.66 18.97
N THR A 38 -17.70 -26.17 18.41
CA THR A 38 -18.63 -26.99 17.61
C THR A 38 -18.32 -26.94 16.12
N THR A 39 -18.89 -27.87 15.36
CA THR A 39 -18.85 -27.84 13.89
C THR A 39 -19.35 -26.52 13.31
N HIS A 40 -20.29 -25.84 13.98
CA HIS A 40 -20.79 -24.53 13.53
C HIS A 40 -19.71 -23.45 13.63
N ASN A 41 -18.94 -23.41 14.72
CA ASN A 41 -17.80 -22.50 14.87
C ASN A 41 -16.78 -22.74 13.74
N TYR A 42 -16.42 -24.00 13.48
CA TYR A 42 -15.38 -24.30 12.49
C TYR A 42 -15.83 -24.03 11.05
N ILE A 43 -17.09 -24.32 10.70
CA ILE A 43 -17.66 -23.95 9.39
C ILE A 43 -17.69 -22.44 9.21
N LEU A 44 -18.10 -21.69 10.25
CA LEU A 44 -18.11 -20.24 10.22
C LEU A 44 -16.71 -19.67 9.96
N SER A 45 -15.70 -20.16 10.68
CA SER A 45 -14.29 -19.77 10.47
C SER A 45 -13.82 -20.03 9.03
N ILE A 46 -14.03 -21.24 8.49
CA ILE A 46 -13.62 -21.60 7.12
C ILE A 46 -14.27 -20.67 6.08
N PHE A 47 -15.57 -20.43 6.21
CA PHE A 47 -16.30 -19.61 5.26
C PHE A 47 -15.86 -18.14 5.32
N SER A 48 -15.76 -17.58 6.52
CA SER A 48 -15.61 -16.15 6.73
C SER A 48 -14.14 -15.68 6.77
N SER A 49 -13.27 -16.43 7.43
CA SER A 49 -11.83 -16.13 7.51
C SER A 49 -11.05 -16.78 6.36
N GLY A 50 -11.55 -17.87 5.78
CA GLY A 50 -10.92 -18.55 4.65
C GLY A 50 -11.44 -18.12 3.28
N ILE A 51 -12.65 -18.57 2.92
CA ILE A 51 -13.20 -18.44 1.55
C ILE A 51 -13.37 -16.97 1.15
N LEU A 52 -13.92 -16.13 2.03
CA LEU A 52 -14.20 -14.72 1.73
C LEU A 52 -12.90 -13.92 1.41
N PRO A 53 -11.83 -13.99 2.22
CA PRO A 53 -10.53 -13.40 1.88
C PRO A 53 -9.89 -14.02 0.63
N VAL A 54 -9.98 -15.34 0.42
CA VAL A 54 -9.47 -15.98 -0.81
C VAL A 54 -10.14 -15.36 -2.05
N PHE A 55 -11.46 -15.21 -2.05
CA PHE A 55 -12.18 -14.56 -3.15
C PHE A 55 -11.75 -13.09 -3.32
N GLY A 56 -11.64 -12.34 -2.22
CA GLY A 56 -11.18 -10.95 -2.21
C GLY A 56 -9.77 -10.78 -2.77
N GLY A 57 -8.85 -11.67 -2.38
CA GLY A 57 -7.47 -11.70 -2.86
C GLY A 57 -7.37 -12.08 -4.33
N ILE A 58 -8.07 -13.11 -4.79
CA ILE A 58 -8.08 -13.50 -6.21
C ILE A 58 -8.62 -12.36 -7.08
N SER A 59 -9.75 -11.78 -6.70
CA SER A 59 -10.36 -10.67 -7.45
C SER A 59 -9.45 -9.44 -7.51
N GLY A 60 -8.77 -9.10 -6.42
CA GLY A 60 -7.78 -8.03 -6.39
C GLY A 60 -6.54 -8.31 -7.24
N ILE A 61 -6.02 -9.55 -7.25
CA ILE A 61 -4.93 -9.96 -8.16
C ILE A 61 -5.35 -9.79 -9.61
N LEU A 62 -6.58 -10.20 -9.98
CA LEU A 62 -7.09 -10.00 -11.33
C LEU A 62 -7.24 -8.52 -11.68
N LEU A 63 -7.69 -7.69 -10.72
CA LEU A 63 -7.76 -6.24 -10.86
C LEU A 63 -6.38 -5.62 -11.11
N SER A 64 -5.33 -6.11 -10.46
CA SER A 64 -3.97 -5.57 -10.62
C SER A 64 -3.50 -5.59 -12.08
N ARG A 65 -3.96 -6.54 -12.90
CA ARG A 65 -3.66 -6.62 -14.34
C ARG A 65 -4.20 -5.41 -15.12
N LYS A 66 -5.35 -4.86 -14.73
CA LYS A 66 -5.89 -3.62 -15.33
C LYS A 66 -5.00 -2.41 -15.07
N TRP A 67 -4.16 -2.48 -14.05
CA TRP A 67 -3.24 -1.45 -13.61
C TRP A 67 -1.79 -1.76 -13.96
N GLY A 68 -1.54 -2.60 -14.97
CA GLY A 68 -0.18 -2.93 -15.41
C GLY A 68 0.53 -3.99 -14.55
N PHE A 69 -0.18 -4.66 -13.63
CA PHE A 69 0.35 -5.75 -12.82
C PHE A 69 1.65 -5.34 -12.12
N LEU A 70 2.73 -6.12 -12.25
CA LEU A 70 4.04 -5.82 -11.66
C LEU A 70 4.84 -4.73 -12.41
N SER A 71 4.30 -4.12 -13.47
CA SER A 71 5.00 -3.06 -14.22
C SER A 71 4.77 -1.64 -13.69
N SER A 72 3.69 -1.42 -12.93
CA SER A 72 3.38 -0.10 -12.36
C SER A 72 3.35 -0.13 -10.83
N ALA A 73 3.56 1.01 -10.17
CA ALA A 73 3.50 1.08 -8.70
C ALA A 73 2.09 0.75 -8.18
N LEU A 74 1.04 1.26 -8.82
CA LEU A 74 -0.34 0.98 -8.42
C LEU A 74 -0.72 -0.49 -8.68
N GLY A 75 -0.28 -1.07 -9.79
CA GLY A 75 -0.46 -2.49 -10.08
C GLY A 75 0.25 -3.39 -9.06
N LYS A 76 1.51 -3.08 -8.71
CA LYS A 76 2.24 -3.76 -7.62
C LYS A 76 1.51 -3.61 -6.29
N ALA A 77 1.02 -2.42 -5.97
CA ALA A 77 0.28 -2.16 -4.75
C ALA A 77 -0.94 -3.08 -4.64
N ILE A 78 -1.80 -3.07 -5.65
CA ILE A 78 -3.01 -3.91 -5.71
C ILE A 78 -2.63 -5.39 -5.65
N PHE A 79 -1.62 -5.82 -6.41
CA PHE A 79 -1.17 -7.21 -6.43
C PHE A 79 -0.72 -7.70 -5.05
N PHE A 80 0.22 -6.99 -4.42
CA PHE A 80 0.80 -7.40 -3.15
C PHE A 80 -0.18 -7.26 -1.98
N LEU A 81 -1.03 -6.22 -1.96
CA LEU A 81 -2.11 -6.13 -0.97
C LEU A 81 -3.07 -7.34 -1.09
N SER A 82 -3.45 -7.69 -2.32
CA SER A 82 -4.32 -8.84 -2.59
C SER A 82 -3.65 -10.18 -2.27
N ALA A 83 -2.34 -10.31 -2.54
CA ALA A 83 -1.57 -11.50 -2.21
C ALA A 83 -1.51 -11.72 -0.69
N GLY A 84 -1.40 -10.65 0.10
CA GLY A 84 -1.47 -10.76 1.56
C GLY A 84 -2.85 -11.18 2.08
N VAL A 85 -3.93 -10.67 1.47
CA VAL A 85 -5.31 -11.12 1.78
C VAL A 85 -5.51 -12.60 1.38
N LEU A 86 -4.97 -13.00 0.23
CA LEU A 86 -5.01 -14.38 -0.23
C LEU A 86 -4.23 -15.32 0.70
N ALA A 87 -3.02 -14.93 1.12
CA ALA A 87 -2.22 -15.69 2.07
C ALA A 87 -2.96 -15.87 3.40
N TYR A 88 -3.57 -14.80 3.93
CA TYR A 88 -4.39 -14.87 5.13
C TYR A 88 -5.56 -15.85 4.98
N GLY A 89 -6.27 -15.79 3.85
CA GLY A 89 -7.38 -16.70 3.56
C GLY A 89 -6.94 -18.15 3.48
N LEU A 90 -5.81 -18.43 2.81
CA LEU A 90 -5.24 -19.78 2.73
C LEU A 90 -4.79 -20.30 4.09
N ALA A 91 -4.15 -19.47 4.90
CA ALA A 91 -3.77 -19.80 6.27
C ALA A 91 -5.01 -20.13 7.12
N SER A 92 -6.09 -19.36 6.99
CA SER A 92 -7.35 -19.61 7.70
C SER A 92 -8.05 -20.89 7.26
N LEU A 93 -7.93 -21.28 5.98
CA LEU A 93 -8.39 -22.60 5.54
C LEU A 93 -7.58 -23.74 6.16
N ILE A 94 -6.26 -23.56 6.32
CA ILE A 94 -5.39 -24.54 7.00
C ILE A 94 -5.75 -24.62 8.49
N TRP A 95 -6.00 -23.48 9.16
CA TRP A 95 -6.50 -23.44 10.53
C TRP A 95 -7.82 -24.22 10.67
N GLY A 96 -8.79 -23.92 9.79
CA GLY A 96 -10.06 -24.63 9.76
C GLY A 96 -9.93 -26.12 9.48
N TYR A 97 -8.92 -26.55 8.72
CA TYR A 97 -8.62 -27.97 8.49
C TYR A 97 -8.21 -28.69 9.79
N TYR A 98 -7.37 -28.07 10.63
CA TYR A 98 -7.02 -28.62 11.95
C TYR A 98 -8.27 -28.83 12.81
N ASN A 99 -9.13 -27.80 12.92
CA ASN A 99 -10.27 -27.89 13.83
C ASN A 99 -11.41 -28.75 13.28
N LEU A 100 -11.76 -28.62 11.99
CA LEU A 100 -12.94 -29.30 11.42
C LEU A 100 -12.65 -30.73 11.00
N ILE A 101 -11.49 -30.98 10.37
CA ILE A 101 -11.19 -32.27 9.75
C ILE A 101 -10.35 -33.14 10.68
N LEU A 102 -9.30 -32.57 11.28
CA LEU A 102 -8.45 -33.31 12.22
C LEU A 102 -9.04 -33.35 13.63
N ALA A 103 -10.05 -32.52 13.93
CA ALA A 103 -10.70 -32.43 15.23
C ALA A 103 -9.71 -32.18 16.39
N VAL A 104 -8.69 -31.36 16.14
CA VAL A 104 -7.71 -30.94 17.14
C VAL A 104 -7.64 -29.41 17.20
N ASP A 105 -7.22 -28.91 18.35
CA ASP A 105 -6.82 -27.50 18.47
C ASP A 105 -5.65 -27.23 17.54
N THR A 106 -5.63 -26.03 16.94
CA THR A 106 -4.56 -25.66 16.01
C THR A 106 -3.26 -25.53 16.83
N PRO A 107 -2.22 -26.33 16.54
CA PRO A 107 -0.97 -26.26 17.29
C PRO A 107 -0.29 -24.91 17.06
N TYR A 108 0.49 -24.43 18.03
CA TYR A 108 1.27 -23.20 17.84
C TYR A 108 2.76 -23.45 18.06
N PRO A 109 3.63 -23.13 17.08
CA PRO A 109 3.32 -22.71 15.71
C PRO A 109 2.79 -23.86 14.81
N SER A 110 1.90 -23.55 13.87
CA SER A 110 1.35 -24.47 12.87
C SER A 110 1.80 -24.14 11.44
N LEU A 111 1.38 -24.99 10.49
CA LEU A 111 1.44 -24.65 9.07
C LEU A 111 0.58 -23.41 8.74
N ALA A 112 -0.52 -23.15 9.47
CA ALA A 112 -1.31 -21.94 9.26
C ALA A 112 -0.48 -20.70 9.59
N ASP A 113 0.24 -20.70 10.72
CA ASP A 113 1.14 -19.60 11.12
C ASP A 113 2.20 -19.31 10.06
N ALA A 114 2.82 -20.37 9.51
CA ALA A 114 3.82 -20.24 8.45
C ALA A 114 3.27 -19.54 7.19
N ILE A 115 1.98 -19.65 6.91
CA ILE A 115 1.32 -18.96 5.79
C ILE A 115 0.82 -17.57 6.20
N TYR A 116 0.30 -17.39 7.43
CA TYR A 116 -0.13 -16.08 7.94
C TYR A 116 0.99 -15.04 7.91
N ILE A 117 2.21 -15.43 8.28
CA ILE A 117 3.35 -14.50 8.28
C ILE A 117 3.69 -13.95 6.89
N LEU A 118 3.28 -14.62 5.81
CA LEU A 118 3.47 -14.13 4.44
C LEU A 118 2.60 -12.91 4.13
N SER A 119 1.49 -12.72 4.85
CA SER A 119 0.63 -11.56 4.70
C SER A 119 1.35 -10.25 5.01
N TYR A 120 2.17 -10.23 6.06
CA TYR A 120 2.90 -9.03 6.51
C TYR A 120 3.86 -8.45 5.45
N PRO A 121 4.83 -9.19 4.88
CA PRO A 121 5.70 -8.65 3.83
C PRO A 121 4.92 -8.28 2.57
N PHE A 122 3.89 -9.04 2.20
CA PHE A 122 3.03 -8.67 1.08
C PHE A 122 2.28 -7.37 1.32
N TRP A 123 1.66 -7.19 2.48
CA TRP A 123 0.99 -5.93 2.83
C TRP A 123 1.97 -4.77 2.92
N ALA A 124 3.15 -4.95 3.53
CA ALA A 124 4.18 -3.93 3.59
C ALA A 124 4.64 -3.49 2.20
N ILE A 125 4.98 -4.43 1.31
CA ILE A 125 5.35 -4.14 -0.08
C ILE A 125 4.20 -3.45 -0.82
N GLY A 126 2.97 -3.94 -0.63
CA GLY A 126 1.76 -3.38 -1.22
C GLY A 126 1.51 -1.93 -0.82
N LEU A 127 1.59 -1.65 0.48
CA LEU A 127 1.48 -0.31 1.08
C LEU A 127 2.59 0.62 0.58
N ILE A 128 3.85 0.19 0.58
CA ILE A 128 4.96 1.00 0.05
C ILE A 128 4.74 1.37 -1.42
N ASN A 129 4.30 0.41 -2.25
CA ASN A 129 3.99 0.67 -3.65
C ASN A 129 2.75 1.55 -3.83
N LEU A 130 1.76 1.46 -2.93
CA LEU A 130 0.61 2.36 -2.90
C LEU A 130 1.10 3.79 -2.64
N GLY A 131 1.94 3.99 -1.62
CA GLY A 131 2.60 5.26 -1.30
C GLY A 131 3.40 5.83 -2.48
N LYS A 132 4.15 5.00 -3.21
CA LYS A 132 4.86 5.41 -4.43
C LYS A 132 3.89 5.84 -5.53
N GLY A 133 2.86 5.04 -5.79
CA GLY A 133 1.86 5.30 -6.83
C GLY A 133 1.09 6.59 -6.59
N ILE A 134 0.89 6.98 -5.33
CA ILE A 134 0.16 8.20 -4.94
C ILE A 134 1.08 9.40 -4.63
N GLY A 135 2.37 9.31 -4.95
CA GLY A 135 3.32 10.42 -4.85
C GLY A 135 3.86 10.72 -3.44
N ALA A 136 3.69 9.83 -2.46
CA ALA A 136 4.23 10.01 -1.11
C ALA A 136 5.75 10.17 -1.09
N GLY A 137 6.45 9.56 -2.07
CA GLY A 137 7.90 9.63 -2.22
C GLY A 137 8.45 11.06 -2.36
N TYR A 138 7.70 11.98 -2.96
CA TYR A 138 8.12 13.38 -3.07
C TYR A 138 8.08 14.08 -1.72
N LYS A 139 7.03 13.83 -0.92
CA LYS A 139 6.90 14.43 0.41
C LYS A 139 7.90 13.87 1.41
N LEU A 140 8.32 12.60 1.27
CA LEU A 140 9.40 12.02 2.08
C LEU A 140 10.75 12.74 1.90
N ARG A 141 10.94 13.51 0.83
CA ARG A 141 12.17 14.29 0.61
C ARG A 141 12.20 15.59 1.42
N THR A 142 11.05 16.07 1.88
CA THR A 142 10.94 17.27 2.73
C THR A 142 11.45 17.01 4.14
N LEU A 143 11.83 18.06 4.89
CA LEU A 143 12.25 17.93 6.28
C LEU A 143 11.16 17.26 7.14
N GLN A 144 9.90 17.69 6.99
CA GLN A 144 8.75 17.06 7.66
C GLN A 144 8.60 15.57 7.30
N GLY A 145 8.79 15.22 6.02
CA GLY A 145 8.73 13.84 5.57
C GLY A 145 9.86 12.97 6.14
N LYS A 146 11.07 13.50 6.23
CA LYS A 146 12.22 12.81 6.88
C LYS A 146 12.00 12.64 8.38
N ILE A 147 11.48 13.66 9.06
CA ILE A 147 11.10 13.57 10.48
C ILE A 147 10.04 12.49 10.67
N ALA A 148 8.98 12.49 9.85
CA ALA A 148 7.94 11.48 9.91
C ALA A 148 8.50 10.06 9.65
N LEU A 149 9.41 9.89 8.69
CA LEU A 149 10.06 8.61 8.37
C LEU A 149 10.81 8.00 9.56
N VAL A 150 11.37 8.82 10.46
CA VAL A 150 12.09 8.36 11.66
C VAL A 150 11.16 8.23 12.86
N LEU A 151 10.31 9.23 13.11
CA LEU A 151 9.45 9.23 14.29
C LEU A 151 8.30 8.21 14.20
N THR A 152 7.74 7.97 13.02
CA THR A 152 6.59 7.06 12.88
C THR A 152 6.94 5.62 13.25
N PRO A 153 8.08 5.02 12.81
CA PRO A 153 8.52 3.72 13.30
C PRO A 153 8.76 3.67 14.81
N ILE A 154 9.36 4.73 15.39
CA ILE A 154 9.65 4.78 16.83
C ILE A 154 8.34 4.80 17.63
N VAL A 155 7.41 5.68 17.25
CA VAL A 155 6.09 5.79 17.89
C VAL A 155 5.32 4.49 17.71
N GLY A 156 5.33 3.90 16.50
CA GLY A 156 4.71 2.60 16.22
C GLY A 156 5.29 1.50 17.11
N ALA A 157 6.61 1.40 17.23
CA ALA A 157 7.27 0.42 18.07
C ALA A 157 6.95 0.60 19.56
N VAL A 158 6.92 1.84 20.05
CA VAL A 158 6.53 2.15 21.43
C VAL A 158 5.07 1.76 21.69
N ILE A 159 4.15 2.13 20.79
CA ILE A 159 2.73 1.76 20.92
C ILE A 159 2.57 0.24 20.91
N THR A 160 3.22 -0.47 19.98
CA THR A 160 3.17 -1.93 19.92
C THR A 160 3.77 -2.57 21.16
N TYR A 161 4.90 -2.07 21.67
CA TYR A 161 5.48 -2.56 22.92
C TYR A 161 4.50 -2.40 24.09
N LEU A 162 3.88 -1.22 24.23
CA LEU A 162 2.90 -0.95 25.28
C LEU A 162 1.69 -1.89 25.15
N ILE A 163 1.12 -2.02 23.95
CA ILE A 163 -0.10 -2.81 23.74
C ILE A 163 0.17 -4.32 23.86
N PHE A 164 1.14 -4.85 23.14
CA PHE A 164 1.35 -6.30 23.07
C PHE A 164 2.15 -6.82 24.25
N ILE A 165 3.25 -6.16 24.62
CA ILE A 165 4.15 -6.71 25.64
C ILE A 165 3.67 -6.37 27.04
N LEU A 166 3.35 -5.09 27.27
CA LEU A 166 2.95 -4.65 28.60
C LEU A 166 1.51 -5.08 28.94
N PHE A 167 0.55 -4.83 28.04
CA PHE A 167 -0.86 -5.14 28.31
C PHE A 167 -1.28 -6.55 27.91
N ALA A 168 -0.96 -7.01 26.69
CA ALA A 168 -1.46 -8.31 26.23
C ALA A 168 -0.73 -9.50 26.90
N GLN A 169 0.60 -9.39 27.07
CA GLN A 169 1.45 -10.45 27.64
C GLN A 169 1.81 -10.25 29.12
N GLY A 170 1.36 -9.16 29.76
CA GLY A 170 1.56 -8.95 31.20
C GLY A 170 2.98 -8.57 31.62
N GLY A 171 3.81 -8.03 30.72
CA GLY A 171 5.06 -7.35 31.09
C GLY A 171 6.37 -7.97 30.59
N GLY A 172 6.34 -8.99 29.73
CA GLY A 172 7.56 -9.48 29.07
C GLY A 172 7.39 -10.81 28.34
N PHE A 173 8.37 -11.12 27.48
CA PHE A 173 8.48 -12.45 26.88
C PHE A 173 9.13 -13.42 27.86
N SER A 174 8.42 -14.48 28.27
CA SER A 174 9.04 -15.63 28.91
C SER A 174 9.50 -16.62 27.84
N PHE A 175 10.80 -16.64 27.57
CA PHE A 175 11.40 -17.59 26.64
C PHE A 175 11.84 -18.90 27.30
N GLU A 176 11.63 -19.03 28.62
CA GLU A 176 11.87 -20.27 29.35
C GLU A 176 11.07 -21.41 28.68
N ASP A 177 11.75 -22.52 28.41
CA ASP A 177 11.22 -23.73 27.77
C ASP A 177 10.59 -23.57 26.36
N SER A 178 10.80 -22.44 25.68
CA SER A 178 10.30 -22.22 24.31
C SER A 178 11.33 -22.63 23.24
N GLY A 179 10.91 -23.47 22.29
CA GLY A 179 11.72 -23.82 21.12
C GLY A 179 11.96 -22.62 20.19
N ILE A 180 13.07 -22.63 19.44
CA ILE A 180 13.50 -21.49 18.59
C ILE A 180 12.44 -21.05 17.56
N ILE A 181 11.65 -22.01 17.05
CA ILE A 181 10.57 -21.73 16.09
C ILE A 181 9.46 -20.92 16.76
N LYS A 182 9.06 -21.27 17.99
CA LYS A 182 8.04 -20.50 18.74
C LYS A 182 8.52 -19.07 19.00
N ILE A 183 9.77 -18.92 19.45
CA ILE A 183 10.38 -17.60 19.70
C ILE A 183 10.35 -16.73 18.44
N PHE A 184 10.64 -17.30 17.27
CA PHE A 184 10.55 -16.58 16.01
C PHE A 184 9.15 -16.01 15.75
N PHE A 185 8.09 -16.82 15.89
CA PHE A 185 6.72 -16.34 15.67
C PHE A 185 6.29 -15.32 16.73
N ASP A 186 6.62 -15.56 18.00
CA ASP A 186 6.32 -14.64 19.12
C ASP A 186 6.91 -13.24 18.88
N ILE A 187 8.08 -13.15 18.24
CA ILE A 187 8.71 -11.88 17.86
C ILE A 187 8.15 -11.35 16.53
N PHE A 188 7.88 -12.24 15.57
CA PHE A 188 7.48 -11.85 14.22
C PHE A 188 6.14 -11.11 14.20
N TYR A 189 5.13 -11.58 14.94
CA TYR A 189 3.80 -10.96 14.91
C TYR A 189 3.85 -9.48 15.39
N PRO A 190 4.34 -9.16 16.60
CA PRO A 190 4.46 -7.76 17.04
C PRO A 190 5.37 -6.90 16.14
N LEU A 191 6.45 -7.49 15.60
CA LEU A 191 7.34 -6.77 14.69
C LEU A 191 6.64 -6.46 13.35
N GLY A 192 5.91 -7.43 12.81
CA GLY A 192 5.11 -7.30 11.61
C GLY A 192 4.05 -6.21 11.76
N ASP A 193 3.34 -6.21 12.89
CA ASP A 193 2.36 -5.20 13.26
C ASP A 193 2.96 -3.79 13.35
N THR A 194 4.16 -3.69 13.94
CA THR A 194 4.91 -2.43 14.01
C THR A 194 5.25 -1.90 12.62
N ILE A 195 5.72 -2.76 11.71
CA ILE A 195 6.00 -2.38 10.33
C ILE A 195 4.73 -1.93 9.63
N LEU A 196 3.63 -2.65 9.84
CA LEU A 196 2.33 -2.40 9.21
C LEU A 196 1.73 -1.06 9.65
N ILE A 197 1.65 -0.78 10.96
CA ILE A 197 1.11 0.49 11.48
C ILE A 197 2.00 1.68 11.09
N THR A 198 3.32 1.45 11.00
CA THR A 198 4.27 2.46 10.53
C THR A 198 4.04 2.81 9.07
N ALA A 199 3.97 1.80 8.21
CA ALA A 199 3.68 1.99 6.80
C ALA A 199 2.34 2.71 6.61
N LEU A 200 1.33 2.30 7.38
CA LEU A 200 -0.01 2.90 7.37
C LEU A 200 0.00 4.38 7.76
N GLY A 201 0.68 4.74 8.85
CA GLY A 201 0.81 6.11 9.35
C GLY A 201 1.54 7.03 8.35
N LEU A 202 2.64 6.54 7.77
CA LEU A 202 3.40 7.28 6.76
C LEU A 202 2.56 7.52 5.50
N ILE A 203 1.87 6.50 5.00
CA ILE A 203 1.06 6.62 3.78
C ILE A 203 -0.12 7.56 4.05
N TYR A 204 -0.84 7.38 5.14
CA TYR A 204 -2.01 8.22 5.42
C TYR A 204 -1.64 9.69 5.65
N GLY A 205 -0.60 9.94 6.45
CA GLY A 205 -0.12 11.29 6.77
C GLY A 205 0.47 12.03 5.57
N LEU A 206 1.10 11.32 4.64
CA LEU A 206 1.72 11.93 3.46
C LEU A 206 0.79 11.97 2.25
N SER A 207 -0.22 11.12 2.15
CA SER A 207 -0.98 10.91 0.91
C SER A 207 -2.40 11.50 0.88
N TYR A 208 -2.79 12.29 1.88
CA TYR A 208 -4.17 12.81 2.06
C TYR A 208 -4.77 13.64 0.89
N LYS A 209 -4.03 13.89 -0.21
CA LYS A 209 -4.52 14.63 -1.39
C LYS A 209 -4.25 13.98 -2.75
N ALA A 210 -3.79 12.72 -2.79
CA ALA A 210 -3.41 12.12 -4.06
C ALA A 210 -4.59 11.80 -5.00
N PHE A 211 -4.37 11.94 -6.31
CA PHE A 211 -5.31 11.66 -7.41
C PHE A 211 -6.67 12.39 -7.35
N GLY A 212 -6.67 13.67 -6.94
CA GLY A 212 -7.89 14.47 -6.88
C GLY A 212 -8.98 13.86 -5.98
N GLY A 213 -8.59 13.03 -5.00
CA GLY A 213 -9.50 12.36 -4.07
C GLY A 213 -10.22 11.14 -4.63
N ARG A 214 -9.93 10.68 -5.86
CA ARG A 214 -10.65 9.54 -6.48
C ARG A 214 -10.43 8.20 -5.79
N PHE A 215 -9.23 7.97 -5.24
CA PHE A 215 -8.92 6.78 -4.45
C PHE A 215 -9.18 6.97 -2.94
N LYS A 216 -9.70 8.13 -2.51
CA LYS A 216 -9.83 8.47 -1.09
C LYS A 216 -10.64 7.44 -0.32
N SER A 217 -11.80 7.03 -0.86
CA SER A 217 -12.65 6.04 -0.19
C SER A 217 -11.96 4.68 -0.08
N ALA A 218 -11.32 4.20 -1.15
CA ALA A 218 -10.58 2.94 -1.15
C ALA A 218 -9.43 2.95 -0.12
N ILE A 219 -8.66 4.04 -0.07
CA ILE A 219 -7.55 4.21 0.88
C ILE A 219 -8.06 4.31 2.32
N ASN A 220 -9.15 5.04 2.57
CA ASN A 220 -9.76 5.12 3.90
C ASN A 220 -10.27 3.74 4.37
N ILE A 221 -10.88 2.97 3.47
CA ILE A 221 -11.35 1.61 3.79
C ILE A 221 -10.16 0.70 4.12
N LEU A 222 -9.08 0.74 3.32
CA LEU A 222 -7.84 0.03 3.62
C LEU A 222 -7.25 0.43 4.98
N PHE A 223 -7.24 1.74 5.26
CA PHE A 223 -6.74 2.28 6.51
C PHE A 223 -7.49 1.72 7.72
N ILE A 224 -8.82 1.78 7.67
CA ILE A 224 -9.66 1.24 8.74
C ILE A 224 -9.47 -0.28 8.86
N GLY A 225 -9.40 -1.00 7.73
CA GLY A 225 -9.15 -2.44 7.73
C GLY A 225 -7.85 -2.82 8.43
N PHE A 226 -6.72 -2.23 8.03
CA PHE A 226 -5.43 -2.50 8.67
C PHE A 226 -5.36 -2.07 10.14
N LEU A 227 -6.03 -0.97 10.50
CA LEU A 227 -6.11 -0.55 11.89
C LEU A 227 -6.88 -1.56 12.74
N ILE A 228 -7.99 -2.12 12.21
CA ILE A 228 -8.73 -3.19 12.89
C ILE A 228 -7.88 -4.46 12.98
N THR A 229 -7.12 -4.83 11.93
CA THR A 229 -6.20 -5.98 11.99
C THR A 229 -5.21 -5.83 13.15
N TYR A 230 -4.54 -4.69 13.26
CA TYR A 230 -3.58 -4.43 14.35
C TYR A 230 -4.20 -4.61 15.76
N PHE A 231 -5.41 -4.07 15.97
CA PHE A 231 -6.10 -4.24 17.26
C PHE A 231 -6.62 -5.67 17.45
N ALA A 232 -7.04 -6.35 16.38
CA ALA A 232 -7.45 -7.75 16.43
C ALA A 232 -6.27 -8.64 16.88
N ASP A 233 -5.08 -8.44 16.32
CA ASP A 233 -3.86 -9.17 16.71
C ASP A 233 -3.49 -8.95 18.18
N ALA A 234 -3.59 -7.70 18.67
CA ALA A 234 -3.36 -7.38 20.08
C ALA A 234 -4.35 -8.07 21.02
N ILE A 235 -5.64 -8.00 20.67
CA ILE A 235 -6.73 -8.61 21.44
C ILE A 235 -6.61 -10.12 21.40
N PHE A 236 -6.31 -10.71 20.25
CA PHE A 236 -6.09 -12.14 20.09
C PHE A 236 -4.93 -12.64 20.94
N SER A 237 -3.81 -11.90 20.95
CA SER A 237 -2.67 -12.21 21.81
C SER A 237 -3.07 -12.18 23.30
N TYR A 238 -3.86 -11.18 23.71
CA TYR A 238 -4.36 -11.09 25.08
C TYR A 238 -5.31 -12.24 25.43
N THR A 239 -6.35 -12.50 24.63
CA THR A 239 -7.33 -13.56 24.91
C THR A 239 -6.72 -14.96 24.86
N THR A 240 -5.72 -15.18 24.00
CA THR A 240 -4.93 -16.42 23.97
C THR A 240 -4.10 -16.56 25.24
N THR A 241 -3.44 -15.49 25.68
CA THR A 241 -2.66 -15.48 26.92
C THR A 241 -3.52 -15.77 28.16
N GLN A 242 -4.76 -15.25 28.17
CA GLN A 242 -5.74 -15.53 29.24
C GLN A 242 -6.43 -16.90 29.10
N GLY A 243 -6.19 -17.65 28.02
CA GLY A 243 -6.84 -18.94 27.76
C GLY A 243 -8.34 -18.83 27.48
N THR A 244 -8.84 -17.65 27.10
CA THR A 244 -10.27 -17.41 26.85
C THR A 244 -10.64 -17.41 25.37
N TYR A 245 -9.65 -17.42 24.47
CA TYR A 245 -9.88 -17.49 23.04
C TYR A 245 -10.47 -18.84 22.61
N TYR A 246 -11.40 -18.81 21.66
CA TYR A 246 -11.85 -20.00 20.94
C TYR A 246 -12.23 -19.64 19.49
N THR A 247 -12.18 -20.62 18.59
CA THR A 247 -12.49 -20.40 17.17
C THR A 247 -13.90 -19.82 16.96
N SER A 248 -13.97 -18.76 16.16
CA SER A 248 -15.17 -17.98 15.86
C SER A 248 -15.79 -17.26 17.07
N ASP A 249 -14.97 -16.87 18.03
CA ASP A 249 -15.36 -15.92 19.05
C ASP A 249 -15.54 -14.49 18.49
N TRP A 250 -15.62 -13.50 19.37
CA TRP A 250 -15.77 -12.10 18.97
C TRP A 250 -14.49 -11.48 18.41
N VAL A 251 -13.31 -12.03 18.72
CA VAL A 251 -12.02 -11.58 18.18
C VAL A 251 -11.91 -11.95 16.71
N ASP A 252 -12.34 -13.17 16.34
CA ASP A 252 -12.42 -13.61 14.95
C ASP A 252 -13.33 -12.68 14.10
N THR A 253 -14.33 -12.05 14.70
CA THR A 253 -15.17 -11.06 14.01
C THR A 253 -14.38 -9.81 13.63
N LEU A 254 -13.44 -9.37 14.46
CA LEU A 254 -12.53 -8.27 14.13
C LEU A 254 -11.64 -8.65 12.95
N PHE A 255 -11.09 -9.87 12.95
CA PHE A 255 -10.29 -10.38 11.85
C PHE A 255 -11.08 -10.46 10.53
N VAL A 256 -12.26 -11.07 10.54
CA VAL A 256 -13.14 -11.15 9.35
C VAL A 256 -13.49 -9.76 8.84
N THR A 257 -13.86 -8.85 9.75
CA THR A 257 -14.17 -7.45 9.40
C THR A 257 -12.97 -6.74 8.78
N SER A 258 -11.78 -6.93 9.33
CA SER A 258 -10.56 -6.34 8.82
C SER A 258 -10.23 -6.85 7.42
N MET A 259 -10.29 -8.16 7.18
CA MET A 259 -10.01 -8.76 5.88
C MET A 259 -11.07 -8.40 4.84
N PHE A 260 -12.34 -8.34 5.22
CA PHE A 260 -13.42 -7.83 4.39
C PHE A 260 -13.15 -6.39 3.94
N LEU A 261 -12.78 -5.51 4.88
CA LEU A 261 -12.45 -4.12 4.58
C LEU A 261 -11.20 -4.01 3.70
N ILE A 262 -10.13 -4.77 3.98
CA ILE A 262 -8.92 -4.74 3.15
C ILE A 262 -9.24 -5.22 1.73
N ALA A 263 -9.93 -6.35 1.59
CA ALA A 263 -10.38 -6.87 0.30
C ALA A 263 -11.27 -5.87 -0.46
N MET A 264 -12.22 -5.24 0.22
CA MET A 264 -13.04 -4.18 -0.35
C MET A 264 -12.21 -2.96 -0.77
N GLY A 265 -11.28 -2.52 0.06
CA GLY A 265 -10.44 -1.36 -0.20
C GLY A 265 -9.55 -1.56 -1.43
N VAL A 266 -8.99 -2.75 -1.60
CA VAL A 266 -8.23 -3.10 -2.81
C VAL A 266 -9.16 -3.13 -4.04
N ASN A 267 -10.30 -3.83 -3.96
CA ASN A 267 -11.21 -3.96 -5.10
C ASN A 267 -11.89 -2.63 -5.48
N ALA A 268 -12.10 -1.73 -4.52
CA ALA A 268 -12.61 -0.38 -4.75
C ALA A 268 -11.64 0.52 -5.55
N MET A 269 -10.39 0.09 -5.75
CA MET A 269 -9.46 0.76 -6.68
C MET A 269 -9.82 0.55 -8.15
N ASP A 270 -10.82 -0.28 -8.49
CA ASP A 270 -11.38 -0.35 -9.84
C ASP A 270 -12.27 0.87 -10.13
N ILE A 271 -11.65 1.99 -10.52
CA ILE A 271 -12.41 3.22 -10.77
C ILE A 271 -13.19 3.08 -12.08
N GLN A 272 -14.52 3.08 -11.96
CA GLN A 272 -15.45 3.14 -13.10
C GLN A 272 -15.43 4.52 -13.75
N GLY A 273 -15.51 4.56 -15.08
CA GLY A 273 -15.62 5.81 -15.86
C GLY A 273 -14.30 6.54 -16.16
N ILE A 274 -13.15 5.96 -15.83
CA ILE A 274 -11.85 6.45 -16.30
C ILE A 274 -11.64 6.01 -17.75
N SER A 275 -11.38 6.96 -18.66
CA SER A 275 -11.05 6.65 -20.06
C SER A 275 -9.77 5.82 -20.15
N SER A 276 -9.64 5.00 -21.20
CA SER A 276 -8.43 4.20 -21.44
C SER A 276 -7.15 5.05 -21.45
N ARG A 277 -7.26 6.30 -21.93
CA ARG A 277 -6.19 7.30 -21.91
C ARG A 277 -5.77 7.73 -20.50
N VAL A 278 -6.71 8.11 -19.63
CA VAL A 278 -6.37 8.51 -18.26
C VAL A 278 -5.83 7.33 -17.47
N ARG A 279 -6.32 6.11 -17.74
CA ARG A 279 -5.76 4.89 -17.15
C ARG A 279 -4.34 4.61 -17.63
N SER A 280 -4.07 4.76 -18.93
CA SER A 280 -2.72 4.55 -19.47
C SER A 280 -1.74 5.58 -18.93
N GLU A 281 -2.16 6.85 -18.82
CA GLU A 281 -1.46 7.91 -18.07
C GLU A 281 -1.10 7.41 -16.65
N LEU A 282 -2.08 7.06 -15.81
CA LEU A 282 -1.86 6.57 -14.43
C LEU A 282 -0.94 5.34 -14.31
N VAL A 283 -1.00 4.42 -15.28
CA VAL A 283 -0.19 3.18 -15.31
C VAL A 283 1.23 3.45 -15.81
N MET A 284 1.41 4.41 -16.71
CA MET A 284 2.72 4.77 -17.27
C MET A 284 3.61 5.54 -16.26
N PHE A 285 3.05 6.20 -15.25
CA PHE A 285 3.77 7.26 -14.52
C PHE A 285 4.68 6.90 -13.33
N ALA A 286 4.86 5.66 -12.88
CA ALA A 286 5.75 5.46 -11.71
C ALA A 286 7.24 5.29 -12.09
N PRO A 287 7.62 4.34 -12.96
CA PRO A 287 9.01 4.19 -13.40
C PRO A 287 9.33 5.11 -14.58
N ARG A 288 8.39 5.25 -15.54
CA ARG A 288 8.61 6.08 -16.74
C ARG A 288 8.43 7.56 -16.52
N ALA A 289 7.84 8.07 -15.42
CA ALA A 289 7.80 9.53 -15.22
C ALA A 289 9.18 10.09 -14.87
N ASN A 290 9.98 9.39 -14.05
CA ASN A 290 11.37 9.78 -13.83
C ASN A 290 12.17 9.69 -15.13
N GLU A 291 11.96 8.63 -15.91
CA GLU A 291 12.60 8.47 -17.22
C GLU A 291 12.13 9.53 -18.22
N ALA A 292 10.84 9.87 -18.24
CA ALA A 292 10.26 10.90 -19.10
C ALA A 292 10.71 12.30 -18.68
N ILE A 293 10.90 12.55 -17.38
CA ILE A 293 11.49 13.78 -16.85
C ILE A 293 12.96 13.87 -17.25
N ASN A 294 13.72 12.78 -17.10
CA ASN A 294 15.11 12.71 -17.54
C ASN A 294 15.22 12.97 -19.05
N ASN A 295 14.34 12.35 -19.84
CA ASN A 295 14.27 12.51 -21.29
C ASN A 295 13.80 13.92 -21.68
N LEU A 296 12.86 14.52 -20.94
CA LEU A 296 12.41 15.89 -21.16
C LEU A 296 13.54 16.88 -20.88
N VAL A 297 14.23 16.74 -19.75
CA VAL A 297 15.38 17.59 -19.39
C VAL A 297 16.50 17.43 -20.43
N LEU A 298 16.77 16.19 -20.86
CA LEU A 298 17.72 15.92 -21.94
C LEU A 298 17.31 16.58 -23.27
N GLU A 299 16.05 16.46 -23.70
CA GLU A 299 15.56 17.11 -24.92
C GLU A 299 15.65 18.63 -24.81
N ILE A 300 15.31 19.23 -23.65
CA ILE A 300 15.44 20.68 -23.42
C ILE A 300 16.91 21.09 -23.60
N ILE A 301 17.84 20.40 -22.94
CA ILE A 301 19.27 20.73 -23.05
C ILE A 301 19.75 20.58 -24.49
N GLN A 302 19.42 19.47 -25.16
CA GLN A 302 19.81 19.24 -26.56
C GLN A 302 19.24 20.30 -27.51
N ARG A 303 18.00 20.73 -27.31
CA ARG A 303 17.37 21.82 -28.09
C ARG A 303 18.09 23.15 -27.85
N GLN A 304 18.50 23.43 -26.63
CA GLN A 304 19.26 24.64 -26.31
C GLN A 304 20.67 24.61 -26.91
N VAL A 305 21.33 23.45 -26.92
CA VAL A 305 22.66 23.29 -27.56
C VAL A 305 22.65 23.73 -29.03
N HIS A 306 21.56 23.51 -29.75
CA HIS A 306 21.44 23.93 -31.16
C HIS A 306 21.43 25.46 -31.35
N ILE A 307 21.28 26.23 -30.28
CA ILE A 307 21.02 27.67 -30.31
C ILE A 307 22.13 28.43 -29.60
N ILE A 308 22.38 28.06 -28.34
CA ILE A 308 23.38 28.70 -27.48
C ILE A 308 24.70 27.92 -27.43
N GLY A 309 24.79 26.83 -28.20
CA GLY A 309 26.00 26.03 -28.31
C GLY A 309 26.30 25.19 -27.06
N PRO A 310 27.57 24.75 -26.91
CA PRO A 310 28.00 23.89 -25.79
C PRO A 310 27.73 24.46 -24.39
N VAL A 311 27.63 25.79 -24.28
CA VAL A 311 27.33 26.52 -23.04
C VAL A 311 26.02 26.05 -22.39
N ALA A 312 25.07 25.50 -23.17
CA ALA A 312 23.86 24.89 -22.65
C ALA A 312 24.14 23.76 -21.64
N TRP A 313 25.17 22.95 -21.88
CA TRP A 313 25.57 21.88 -20.97
C TRP A 313 26.19 22.44 -19.69
N ASP A 314 27.04 23.47 -19.81
CA ASP A 314 27.70 24.11 -18.66
C ASP A 314 26.70 24.73 -17.70
N GLU A 315 25.60 25.30 -18.21
CA GLU A 315 24.53 25.83 -17.37
C GLU A 315 23.64 24.74 -16.77
N ALA A 316 23.37 23.66 -17.51
CA ALA A 316 22.59 22.54 -16.99
C ALA A 316 23.27 21.88 -15.77
N VAL A 317 24.60 21.75 -15.79
CA VAL A 317 25.38 21.21 -14.67
C VAL A 317 25.29 22.08 -13.42
N LYS A 318 25.07 23.40 -13.57
CA LYS A 318 24.94 24.34 -12.44
C LYS A 318 23.57 24.24 -11.75
N VAL A 319 22.57 23.61 -12.37
CA VAL A 319 21.23 23.45 -11.78
C VAL A 319 21.25 22.36 -10.71
N GLN A 320 20.81 22.70 -9.50
CA GLN A 320 20.73 21.74 -8.41
C GLN A 320 19.75 20.63 -8.75
N GLY A 321 20.21 19.38 -8.65
CA GLY A 321 19.39 18.20 -8.92
C GLY A 321 19.62 17.57 -10.29
N ILE A 322 20.37 18.19 -11.19
CA ILE A 322 20.79 17.57 -12.46
C ILE A 322 22.12 16.85 -12.26
N THR A 323 22.19 15.58 -12.66
CA THR A 323 23.45 14.81 -12.73
C THR A 323 23.59 14.21 -14.12
N ILE A 324 24.73 14.44 -14.76
CA ILE A 324 25.01 13.95 -16.11
C ILE A 324 25.94 12.74 -15.99
N ASP A 325 25.49 11.60 -16.53
CA ASP A 325 26.33 10.40 -16.68
C ASP A 325 26.93 10.39 -18.09
N ALA A 326 28.20 10.83 -18.18
CA ALA A 326 28.94 10.89 -19.43
C ALA A 326 29.21 9.50 -20.04
N GLN A 327 29.20 8.41 -19.26
CA GLN A 327 29.45 7.06 -19.77
C GLN A 327 28.22 6.47 -20.45
N LYS A 328 27.02 6.87 -20.01
CA LYS A 328 25.73 6.36 -20.54
C LYS A 328 25.00 7.35 -21.45
N ASN A 329 25.57 8.54 -21.66
CA ASN A 329 24.92 9.64 -22.36
C ASN A 329 23.49 9.91 -21.84
N SER A 330 23.34 9.90 -20.51
CA SER A 330 22.03 9.96 -19.84
C SER A 330 22.05 10.98 -18.72
N ILE A 331 20.89 11.57 -18.43
CA ILE A 331 20.70 12.55 -17.36
C ILE A 331 19.85 11.92 -16.27
N SER A 332 20.20 12.19 -15.02
CA SER A 332 19.41 11.83 -13.85
C SER A 332 18.95 13.10 -13.15
N VAL A 333 17.63 13.23 -12.98
CA VAL A 333 17.01 14.32 -12.23
C VAL A 333 16.70 13.84 -10.82
N THR A 334 17.27 14.54 -9.84
CA THR A 334 17.10 14.31 -8.41
C THR A 334 16.44 15.54 -7.78
N GLY A 335 15.61 15.35 -6.75
CA GLY A 335 14.82 16.45 -6.16
C GLY A 335 13.42 16.61 -6.73
N ASP A 336 12.84 17.81 -6.66
CA ASP A 336 11.51 18.11 -7.23
C ASP A 336 11.64 18.47 -8.72
N PRO A 337 11.07 17.66 -9.64
CA PRO A 337 11.17 17.92 -11.09
C PRO A 337 10.68 19.30 -11.51
N LYS A 338 9.65 19.83 -10.84
CA LYS A 338 9.11 21.16 -11.16
C LYS A 338 10.15 22.25 -10.87
N VAL A 339 10.80 22.16 -9.72
CA VAL A 339 11.84 23.11 -9.30
C VAL A 339 13.07 23.01 -10.23
N VAL A 340 13.47 21.79 -10.58
CA VAL A 340 14.60 21.58 -11.51
C VAL A 340 14.28 22.18 -12.88
N LEU A 341 13.08 21.92 -13.42
CA LEU A 341 12.66 22.48 -14.70
C LEU A 341 12.53 24.01 -14.65
N GLU A 342 12.02 24.60 -13.56
CA GLU A 342 11.96 26.05 -13.34
C GLU A 342 13.36 26.68 -13.32
N GLN A 343 14.29 26.10 -12.57
CA GLN A 343 15.66 26.61 -12.50
C GLN A 343 16.39 26.50 -13.84
N LEU A 344 16.25 25.37 -14.53
CA LEU A 344 16.86 25.14 -15.83
C LEU A 344 16.31 26.09 -16.90
N THR A 345 15.00 26.33 -16.91
CA THR A 345 14.38 27.26 -17.86
C THR A 345 14.75 28.70 -17.59
N ALA A 346 14.70 29.13 -16.33
CA ALA A 346 15.11 30.48 -15.93
C ALA A 346 16.58 30.76 -16.34
N LYS A 347 17.46 29.77 -16.17
CA LYS A 347 18.87 29.84 -16.58
C LYS A 347 19.05 30.10 -18.08
N TYR A 348 18.29 29.39 -18.92
CA TYR A 348 18.39 29.58 -20.36
C TYR A 348 17.68 30.85 -20.85
N GLU A 349 16.59 31.23 -20.20
CA GLU A 349 15.90 32.50 -20.45
C GLU A 349 16.79 33.71 -20.08
N GLU A 350 17.56 33.64 -18.99
CA GLU A 350 18.52 34.69 -18.62
C GLU A 350 19.60 34.89 -19.70
N LEU A 351 20.06 33.80 -20.33
CA LEU A 351 21.13 33.86 -21.32
C LEU A 351 20.68 34.26 -22.72
N PHE A 352 19.47 33.89 -23.12
CA PHE A 352 19.04 34.04 -24.52
C PHE A 352 17.58 34.52 -24.66
N GLY A 353 17.00 35.03 -23.58
CA GLY A 353 15.70 35.67 -23.53
C GLY A 353 14.54 34.76 -23.90
N ASN A 354 13.44 35.40 -24.29
CA ASN A 354 12.17 34.73 -24.61
C ASN A 354 12.26 33.64 -25.70
N ALA A 355 13.24 33.73 -26.60
CA ALA A 355 13.45 32.72 -27.64
C ALA A 355 13.79 31.36 -27.01
N SER A 356 14.63 31.36 -25.97
CA SER A 356 14.99 30.14 -25.25
C SER A 356 13.80 29.53 -24.52
N LEU A 357 12.99 30.35 -23.86
CA LEU A 357 11.79 29.90 -23.16
C LEU A 357 10.80 29.22 -24.11
N GLN A 358 10.61 29.78 -25.31
CA GLN A 358 9.71 29.22 -26.32
C GLN A 358 10.16 27.82 -26.78
N ILE A 359 11.46 27.57 -26.80
CA ILE A 359 12.03 26.31 -27.24
C ILE A 359 11.95 25.26 -26.14
N CYS A 360 12.10 25.67 -24.88
CA CYS A 360 11.75 24.81 -23.75
C CYS A 360 10.27 24.42 -23.77
N LYS A 361 9.36 25.33 -24.13
CA LYS A 361 7.92 25.01 -24.32
C LYS A 361 7.71 24.00 -25.44
N GLU A 362 8.37 24.18 -26.60
CA GLU A 362 8.27 23.24 -27.71
C GLU A 362 8.80 21.84 -27.37
N ALA A 363 9.94 21.76 -26.67
CA ALA A 363 10.46 20.49 -26.16
C ALA A 363 9.45 19.84 -25.20
N THR A 364 8.89 20.63 -24.29
CA THR A 364 7.89 20.17 -23.30
C THR A 364 6.63 19.61 -23.95
N ARG A 365 6.16 20.20 -25.06
CA ARG A 365 4.97 19.71 -25.79
C ARG A 365 5.06 18.23 -26.20
N LYS A 366 6.26 17.74 -26.54
CA LYS A 366 6.46 16.32 -26.90
C LYS A 366 6.27 15.36 -25.72
N PHE A 367 6.47 15.86 -24.50
CA PHE A 367 6.44 15.08 -23.26
C PHE A 367 5.25 15.42 -22.36
N ILE A 368 4.37 16.36 -22.73
CA ILE A 368 3.17 16.74 -21.96
C ILE A 368 2.26 15.54 -21.65
N SER A 369 2.21 14.53 -22.52
CA SER A 369 1.44 13.30 -22.30
C SER A 369 2.16 12.28 -21.41
N GLN A 370 3.45 12.47 -21.15
CA GLN A 370 4.35 11.53 -20.47
C GLN A 370 4.83 12.03 -19.10
N VAL A 371 4.62 13.31 -18.79
CA VAL A 371 4.98 13.92 -17.50
C VAL A 371 3.72 14.47 -16.82
N PRO A 372 3.48 14.18 -15.52
CA PRO A 372 2.35 14.76 -14.79
C PRO A 372 2.33 16.28 -14.85
N GLN A 373 1.18 16.89 -15.15
CA GLN A 373 1.08 18.35 -15.29
C GLN A 373 1.54 19.12 -14.04
N GLU A 374 1.34 18.56 -12.85
CA GLU A 374 1.78 19.14 -11.58
C GLU A 374 3.31 19.29 -11.48
N GLN A 375 4.05 18.48 -12.24
CA GLN A 375 5.51 18.49 -12.31
C GLN A 375 6.05 19.39 -13.41
N ILE A 376 5.19 19.89 -14.30
CA ILE A 376 5.55 20.84 -15.35
C ILE A 376 5.31 22.27 -14.80
N PRO A 377 6.34 23.13 -14.81
CA PRO A 377 6.21 24.55 -14.45
C PRO A 377 5.14 25.26 -15.28
N GLU A 378 4.48 26.26 -14.70
CA GLU A 378 3.45 27.03 -15.44
C GLU A 378 4.05 27.74 -16.67
N ALA A 379 5.32 28.17 -16.56
CA ALA A 379 6.05 28.77 -17.67
C ALA A 379 6.28 27.81 -18.86
N LEU A 380 6.12 26.49 -18.69
CA LEU A 380 6.34 25.47 -19.71
C LEU A 380 5.07 24.79 -20.23
N ARG A 381 3.91 25.14 -19.66
CA ARG A 381 2.61 24.72 -20.18
C ARG A 381 2.23 25.60 -21.37
#